data_AF-X1ASY5-F1
#
_entry.id   AF-X1ASY5-F1
#
_cell.length_a   1.000
_cell.length_b   1.000
_cell.length_c   1.000
_cell.angle_alpha   90.00
_cell.angle_beta   90.00
_cell.angle_gamma   90.00
#
_symmetry.space_group_name_H-M   'P 1'
#
loop_
_entity.id
_entity.type
_entity.pdbx_description
1 polymer ?
#
loop_
_entity_poly.entity_id
_entity_poly.type
_entity_poly.pdbx_seq_one_letter_code
_entity_poly.pdbx_strand_id
1 'polypeptide(L)'
;HPFVLALRRKDAEVINLWGDLVGDVVFALDPAFDGAHGWQLPVGQFGISGQHSTFIMAGAGVRRGVALQRQVRVVDVAPTLCYLLGMPMPKNVEGGVIYEALENPDWHLTS
;
A
#
# COMPACT_ATOMS: atom_id res chain seq x y z
N HIS A 1 26.43 -1.36 -1.37
CA HIS A 1 26.43 0.12 -1.30
C HIS A 1 25.31 0.53 -0.36
N PRO A 2 25.48 1.51 0.55
CA PRO A 2 24.51 1.76 1.62
C PRO A 2 23.19 2.39 1.16
N PHE A 3 23.15 3.01 -0.02
CA PHE A 3 21.94 3.61 -0.58
C PHE A 3 21.36 2.71 -1.68
N VAL A 4 20.05 2.49 -1.66
CA VAL A 4 19.32 1.76 -2.71
C VAL A 4 18.67 2.69 -3.73
N LEU A 5 18.38 3.94 -3.33
CA LEU A 5 17.95 5.01 -4.23
C LEU A 5 18.33 6.37 -3.65
N ALA A 6 18.53 7.34 -4.55
CA ALA A 6 18.59 8.76 -4.24
C ALA A 6 17.97 9.54 -5.40
N LEU A 7 16.89 10.27 -5.12
CA LEU A 7 16.07 11.00 -6.08
C LEU A 7 16.04 12.48 -5.70
N ARG A 8 16.00 13.36 -6.71
CA ARG A 8 15.61 14.76 -6.49
C ARG A 8 14.13 14.80 -6.11
N ARG A 9 13.71 15.76 -5.30
CA ARG A 9 12.28 15.96 -4.92
C ARG A 9 11.31 15.79 -6.08
N LYS A 10 11.58 16.46 -7.21
CA LYS A 10 10.71 16.41 -8.40
C LYS A 10 10.60 15.04 -9.05
N ASP A 11 11.61 14.17 -8.89
CA ASP A 11 11.63 12.83 -9.47
C ASP A 11 11.03 11.80 -8.49
N ALA A 12 10.93 12.13 -7.19
CA ALA A 12 10.35 11.27 -6.15
C ALA A 12 8.82 11.09 -6.28
N GLU A 13 8.16 11.89 -7.14
CA GLU A 13 6.76 11.71 -7.51
C GLU A 13 6.49 10.29 -8.05
N VAL A 14 7.47 9.66 -8.71
CA VAL A 14 7.37 8.28 -9.23
C VAL A 14 7.11 7.22 -8.14
N ILE A 15 7.40 7.55 -6.88
CA ILE A 15 7.13 6.70 -5.70
C ILE A 15 6.09 7.32 -4.76
N ASN A 16 5.24 8.21 -5.28
CA ASN A 16 4.18 8.92 -4.54
C ASN A 16 4.70 9.81 -3.40
N LEU A 17 5.92 10.33 -3.51
CA LEU A 17 6.46 11.34 -2.60
C LEU A 17 6.54 12.67 -3.33
N TRP A 18 5.57 13.54 -3.08
CA TRP A 18 5.46 14.87 -3.68
C TRP A 18 4.85 15.88 -2.69
N GLY A 19 4.98 17.18 -3.01
CA GLY A 19 4.46 18.29 -2.21
C GLY A 19 5.50 18.99 -1.35
N ASP A 20 5.08 20.08 -0.69
CA ASP A 20 5.98 21.02 0.00
C ASP A 20 6.65 20.43 1.25
N LEU A 21 6.10 19.33 1.78
CA LEU A 21 6.65 18.62 2.94
C LEU A 21 7.71 17.57 2.56
N VAL A 22 7.99 17.36 1.27
CA VAL A 22 9.01 16.43 0.82
C VAL A 22 10.36 17.14 0.73
N GLY A 23 11.40 16.52 1.28
CA GLY A 23 12.76 17.04 1.25
C GLY A 23 13.33 17.16 -0.16
N ASP A 24 14.35 18.02 -0.35
CA ASP A 24 14.99 18.26 -1.66
C ASP A 24 15.63 17.00 -2.27
N VAL A 25 16.08 16.09 -1.41
CA VAL A 25 16.63 14.79 -1.75
C VAL A 25 15.87 13.72 -0.98
N VAL A 26 15.31 12.75 -1.70
CA VAL A 26 14.67 11.57 -1.15
C VAL A 26 15.60 10.40 -1.36
N PHE A 27 15.96 9.69 -0.29
CA PHE A 27 16.82 8.53 -0.37
C PHE A 27 16.30 7.39 0.50
N ALA A 28 16.73 6.18 0.18
CA ALA A 28 16.51 5.02 1.02
C ALA A 28 17.80 4.23 1.19
N LEU A 29 17.96 3.65 2.36
CA LEU A 29 19.11 2.83 2.72
C LEU A 29 18.84 1.36 2.43
N ASP A 30 19.92 0.64 2.10
CA ASP A 30 19.94 -0.82 2.08
C ASP A 30 19.65 -1.32 3.52
N PRO A 31 18.73 -2.29 3.70
CA PRO A 31 18.38 -2.79 5.02
C PRO A 31 19.55 -3.30 5.88
N ALA A 32 20.69 -3.66 5.28
CA ALA A 32 21.88 -4.08 6.02
C ALA A 32 22.62 -2.91 6.72
N PHE A 33 22.26 -1.66 6.40
CA PHE A 33 22.96 -0.45 6.87
C PHE A 33 22.13 0.43 7.81
N ASP A 34 20.92 -0.02 8.20
CA ASP A 34 20.08 0.67 9.18
C ASP A 34 19.29 -0.33 10.04
N GLY A 35 18.89 0.08 11.24
CA GLY A 35 18.13 -0.74 12.20
C GLY A 35 16.79 -0.14 12.63
N ALA A 36 16.41 1.02 12.09
CA ALA A 36 15.16 1.70 12.42
C ALA A 36 14.15 1.60 11.27
N HIS A 37 12.86 1.77 11.58
CA HIS A 37 11.83 1.86 10.54
C HIS A 37 11.86 3.25 9.90
N GLY A 38 11.68 3.31 8.57
CA GLY A 38 11.44 4.56 7.83
C GLY A 38 12.60 5.05 6.97
N TRP A 39 13.78 4.42 7.07
CA TRP A 39 14.92 4.74 6.20
C TRP A 39 15.06 3.77 5.03
N GLN A 40 14.41 2.60 5.07
CA GLN A 40 14.40 1.63 3.98
C GLN A 40 13.16 1.80 3.09
N LEU A 41 13.24 1.26 1.88
CA LEU A 41 12.06 1.10 1.04
C LEU A 41 11.05 0.14 1.68
N PRO A 42 9.72 0.31 1.44
CA PRO A 42 8.69 -0.60 1.96
C PRO A 42 8.84 -2.06 1.52
N VAL A 43 9.60 -2.30 0.44
CA VAL A 43 9.90 -3.64 -0.07
C VAL A 43 11.18 -4.25 0.52
N GLY A 44 11.90 -3.51 1.37
CA GLY A 44 13.18 -3.93 1.94
C GLY A 44 13.07 -5.20 2.80
N GLN A 45 14.07 -6.07 2.69
CA GLN A 45 14.18 -7.32 3.44
C GLN A 45 15.61 -7.48 4.00
N PHE A 46 15.72 -8.05 5.19
CA PHE A 46 17.00 -8.41 5.82
C PHE A 46 16.85 -9.70 6.65
N GLY A 47 17.47 -10.78 6.19
CA GLY A 47 17.30 -12.09 6.81
C GLY A 47 15.84 -12.53 6.80
N ILE A 48 15.28 -12.79 7.99
CA ILE A 48 13.85 -13.16 8.17
C ILE A 48 12.93 -11.95 8.35
N SER A 49 13.49 -10.74 8.40
CA SER A 49 12.74 -9.49 8.62
C SER A 49 12.44 -8.80 7.29
N GLY A 50 11.31 -8.08 7.24
CA GLY A 50 10.93 -7.28 6.08
C GLY A 50 10.04 -6.11 6.48
N GLN A 51 10.00 -5.08 5.62
CA GLN A 51 9.18 -3.88 5.83
C GLN A 51 7.74 -4.02 5.32
N HIS A 52 7.40 -5.16 4.70
CA HIS A 52 6.05 -5.43 4.23
C HIS A 52 5.07 -5.52 5.41
N SER A 53 3.93 -4.85 5.26
CA SER A 53 2.83 -4.96 6.21
C SER A 53 2.02 -6.22 5.98
N THR A 54 1.40 -6.74 7.05
CA THR A 54 0.42 -7.82 6.97
C THR A 54 -0.98 -7.23 6.79
N PHE A 55 -1.74 -7.75 5.81
CA PHE A 55 -3.14 -7.38 5.60
C PHE A 55 -4.03 -8.61 5.80
N ILE A 56 -5.08 -8.47 6.62
CA ILE A 56 -6.09 -9.51 6.87
C ILE A 56 -7.47 -8.84 6.84
N MET A 57 -8.42 -9.46 6.15
CA MET A 57 -9.80 -9.00 6.06
C MET A 57 -10.73 -10.18 6.37
N ALA A 58 -11.78 -9.93 7.16
CA ALA A 58 -12.79 -10.93 7.49
C ALA A 58 -14.13 -10.26 7.81
N GLY A 59 -15.23 -10.86 7.38
CA GLY A 59 -16.57 -10.33 7.60
C GLY A 59 -17.58 -10.78 6.55
N ALA A 60 -18.77 -10.18 6.59
CA ALA A 60 -19.77 -10.37 5.54
C ALA A 60 -19.28 -9.78 4.22
N GLY A 61 -19.53 -10.48 3.11
CA GLY A 61 -19.09 -10.06 1.77
C GLY A 61 -17.59 -10.19 1.51
N VAL A 62 -16.82 -10.72 2.47
CA VAL A 62 -15.38 -10.99 2.34
C VAL A 62 -15.16 -12.46 2.06
N ARG A 63 -14.38 -12.77 1.03
CA ARG A 63 -14.05 -14.13 0.64
C ARG A 63 -13.24 -14.83 1.74
N ARG A 64 -13.62 -16.08 2.06
CA ARG A 64 -13.02 -16.83 3.18
C ARG A 64 -11.92 -17.78 2.72
N GLY A 65 -10.90 -17.94 3.57
CA GLY A 65 -9.88 -18.99 3.42
C GLY A 65 -8.97 -18.83 2.20
N VAL A 66 -8.82 -17.62 1.68
CA VAL A 66 -8.00 -17.33 0.52
C VAL A 66 -6.78 -16.51 0.88
N ALA A 67 -5.65 -16.81 0.23
CA ALA A 67 -4.49 -15.95 0.20
C ALA A 67 -4.58 -15.06 -1.06
N LEU A 68 -4.54 -13.74 -0.88
CA LEU A 68 -4.52 -12.80 -1.99
C LEU A 68 -3.22 -12.95 -2.77
N GLN A 69 -3.31 -12.96 -4.10
CA GLN A 69 -2.16 -13.13 -5.00
C GLN A 69 -1.60 -11.79 -5.48
N ARG A 70 -2.41 -10.73 -5.47
CA ARG A 70 -1.98 -9.38 -5.88
C ARG A 70 -1.43 -8.59 -4.70
N GLN A 71 -0.54 -7.64 -5.01
CA GLN A 71 -0.09 -6.67 -4.02
C GLN A 71 -1.26 -5.82 -3.55
N VAL A 72 -1.39 -5.69 -2.23
CA VAL A 72 -2.29 -4.75 -1.56
C VAL A 72 -1.45 -3.62 -0.99
N ARG A 73 -1.85 -2.37 -1.26
CA ARG A 73 -1.23 -1.18 -0.68
C ARG A 73 -2.13 -0.62 0.41
N VAL A 74 -1.55 0.09 1.38
CA VAL A 74 -2.32 0.72 2.47
C VAL A 74 -3.41 1.67 1.96
N VAL A 75 -3.15 2.37 0.84
CA VAL A 75 -4.11 3.28 0.21
C VAL A 75 -5.33 2.57 -0.39
N ASP A 76 -5.26 1.26 -0.61
CA ASP A 76 -6.36 0.45 -1.16
C ASP A 76 -7.40 0.09 -0.07
N VAL A 77 -7.08 0.26 1.22
CA VAL A 77 -7.96 -0.12 2.34
C VAL A 77 -9.23 0.74 2.37
N ALA A 78 -9.09 2.07 2.34
CA ALA A 78 -10.22 2.99 2.38
C ALA A 78 -11.23 2.76 1.24
N PRO A 79 -10.83 2.73 -0.06
CA PRO A 79 -11.76 2.45 -1.15
C PRO A 79 -12.42 1.08 -1.03
N THR A 80 -11.69 0.06 -0.57
CA THR A 80 -12.25 -1.29 -0.38
C THR A 80 -13.36 -1.29 0.66
N LEU A 81 -13.16 -0.64 1.81
CA LEU A 81 -14.19 -0.55 2.85
C LEU A 81 -15.39 0.28 2.38
N CYS A 82 -15.16 1.42 1.73
CA CYS A 82 -16.25 2.24 1.20
C CYS A 82 -17.09 1.45 0.20
N TYR A 83 -16.43 0.74 -0.71
CA TYR A 83 -17.09 -0.09 -1.69
C TYR A 83 -17.88 -1.24 -1.05
N LEU A 84 -17.27 -1.99 -0.13
CA LEU A 84 -17.94 -3.12 0.53
C LEU A 84 -19.16 -2.69 1.35
N LEU A 85 -19.12 -1.50 1.95
CA LEU A 85 -20.18 -0.99 2.82
C LEU A 85 -21.24 -0.15 2.06
N GLY A 86 -21.10 0.03 0.74
CA GLY A 86 -21.97 0.93 -0.02
C GLY A 86 -21.86 2.40 0.39
N MET A 87 -20.72 2.80 0.95
CA MET A 87 -20.45 4.18 1.39
C MET A 87 -19.91 5.03 0.24
N PRO A 88 -20.13 6.35 0.27
CA PRO A 88 -19.55 7.26 -0.72
C PRO A 88 -18.02 7.22 -0.68
N MET A 89 -17.40 7.23 -1.86
CA MET A 89 -15.94 7.23 -2.00
C MET A 89 -15.35 8.58 -1.57
N PRO A 90 -14.23 8.61 -0.81
CA PRO A 90 -13.51 9.85 -0.53
C PRO A 90 -13.07 10.55 -1.82
N LYS A 91 -13.19 11.88 -1.87
CA LYS A 91 -12.91 12.67 -3.08
C LYS A 91 -11.46 12.55 -3.59
N ASN A 92 -10.51 12.31 -2.69
CA ASN A 92 -9.08 12.29 -2.97
C ASN A 92 -8.51 10.86 -2.90
N VAL A 93 -9.31 9.85 -3.26
CA VAL A 93 -8.85 8.46 -3.25
C VAL A 93 -7.90 8.21 -4.42
N GLU A 94 -6.76 7.57 -4.14
CA GLU A 94 -5.78 7.12 -5.15
C GLU A 94 -5.64 5.59 -5.19
N GLY A 95 -6.08 4.92 -4.12
CA GLY A 95 -6.09 3.46 -4.02
C GLY A 95 -7.21 2.81 -4.85
N GLY A 96 -7.03 1.53 -5.15
CA GLY A 96 -8.03 0.70 -5.81
C GLY A 96 -8.84 -0.15 -4.83
N VAL A 97 -10.02 -0.61 -5.26
CA VAL A 97 -10.78 -1.61 -4.50
C VAL A 97 -10.10 -2.97 -4.65
N ILE A 98 -9.90 -3.68 -3.53
CA ILE A 98 -9.32 -5.03 -3.49
C ILE A 98 -10.41 -6.04 -3.83
N TYR A 99 -10.81 -6.10 -5.10
CA TYR A 99 -11.89 -6.98 -5.57
C TYR A 99 -11.62 -8.46 -5.29
N GLU A 100 -10.35 -8.89 -5.28
CA GLU A 100 -9.95 -10.26 -4.96
C GLU A 100 -10.38 -10.70 -3.54
N ALA A 101 -10.52 -9.74 -2.62
CA ALA A 101 -10.94 -10.00 -1.24
C ALA A 101 -12.46 -10.13 -1.09
N LEU A 102 -13.26 -9.79 -2.12
CA LEU A 102 -14.71 -9.75 -2.03
C LEU A 102 -15.34 -11.07 -2.50
N GLU A 103 -16.40 -11.49 -1.80
CA GLU A 103 -17.18 -12.68 -2.17
C GLU A 103 -17.98 -12.47 -3.46
N ASN A 104 -18.59 -11.30 -3.61
CA ASN A 104 -19.25 -10.84 -4.82
C ASN A 104 -18.74 -9.44 -5.19
N PRO A 105 -17.79 -9.30 -6.13
CA PRO A 105 -17.28 -8.00 -6.54
C PRO A 105 -18.34 -7.16 -7.25
N ASP A 106 -19.38 -7.76 -7.84
CA ASP A 106 -20.39 -7.09 -8.66
C ASP A 106 -21.72 -6.86 -7.91
N TRP A 107 -21.72 -6.95 -6.58
CA TRP A 107 -22.93 -6.88 -5.73
C TRP A 107 -23.83 -5.66 -6.00
N HIS A 108 -23.23 -4.53 -6.38
CA HIS A 108 -23.92 -3.28 -6.66
C HIS A 108 -24.70 -3.28 -7.99
N LEU A 109 -24.41 -4.21 -8.91
CA LEU A 109 -25.13 -4.32 -10.19
C LEU A 109 -26.50 -4.98 -10.06
N THR A 110 -26.73 -5.70 -8.96
CA THR A 110 -27.95 -6.46 -8.68
C THR A 110 -28.78 -5.88 -7.53
N SER A 111 -28.34 -4.74 -6.98
CA SER A 111 -28.98 -4.05 -5.84
C SER A 111 -29.96 -2.97 -6.28
#